data_AF-A0A9E2TL60-F1
#
_entry.id   AF-A0A9E2TL60-F1
#
_cell.length_a   1.000
_cell.length_b   1.000
_cell.length_c   1.000
_cell.angle_alpha   90.00
_cell.angle_beta   90.00
_cell.angle_gamma   90.00
#
_symmetry.space_group_name_H-M   'P 1'
#
loop_
_entity.id
_entity.type
_entity.pdbx_description
1 polymer ?
#
loop_
_entity_poly.entity_id
_entity_poly.type
_entity_poly.pdbx_seq_one_letter_code
_entity_poly.pdbx_strand_id
1 'polypeptide(L)'
;MSNNRMRFRYAENERGVALLAVLMVVFLMTLLGLTSAQLAGQEMIIAGALHEERLAQHAVDAAVDVVTGWFHDPALVPHDIASTFLAKRTANAQGAPSYVDAQGRSQFIGTAEQPDLVFDAAVPAQDRLLNDPLTGWFRSLKGLARILKLRVYGPTRPGLLCTVEVMAGAGRVTKSVAMELGAYAIPSLHAPIQTGALGSDVEGSRPGSVTAHWGDLVVRGHAYLSRADEIPAKSSLASVTGQSYAEMGYREDRWVDLWIGGEVFFFSGPI
;
A
#
# COMPACT_ATOMS: atom_id res chain seq x y z
N MET A 1 68.84 54.19 -46.51
CA MET A 1 68.88 53.14 -45.45
C MET A 1 67.89 53.39 -44.29
N SER A 2 66.73 54.04 -44.52
CA SER A 2 65.75 54.36 -43.45
C SER A 2 64.52 53.42 -43.43
N ASN A 3 64.06 52.93 -44.60
CA ASN A 3 62.82 52.13 -44.71
C ASN A 3 62.90 50.70 -44.14
N ASN A 4 64.08 50.07 -44.10
CA ASN A 4 64.20 48.69 -43.59
C ASN A 4 64.13 48.60 -42.05
N ARG A 5 64.49 49.66 -41.31
CA ARG A 5 64.41 49.65 -39.84
C ARG A 5 62.98 49.83 -39.32
N MET A 6 62.11 50.52 -40.06
CA MET A 6 60.69 50.63 -39.69
C MET A 6 59.93 49.32 -39.91
N ARG A 7 60.13 48.64 -41.06
CA ARG A 7 59.46 47.35 -41.33
C ARG A 7 59.81 46.24 -40.32
N PHE A 8 61.06 46.18 -39.84
CA PHE A 8 61.45 45.23 -38.80
C PHE A 8 60.77 45.52 -37.44
N ARG A 9 60.67 46.79 -37.02
CA ARG A 9 59.98 47.17 -35.78
C ARG A 9 58.47 46.90 -35.82
N TYR A 10 57.81 47.08 -36.96
CA TYR A 10 56.40 46.75 -37.12
C TYR A 10 56.15 45.23 -37.08
N ALA A 11 56.97 44.43 -37.77
CA ALA A 11 56.84 42.97 -37.77
C ALA A 11 57.16 42.32 -36.39
N GLU A 12 58.10 42.89 -35.62
CA GLU A 12 58.36 42.46 -34.23
C GLU A 12 57.19 42.80 -33.29
N ASN A 13 56.57 43.98 -33.45
CA ASN A 13 55.40 44.37 -32.68
C ASN A 13 54.17 43.50 -33.00
N GLU A 14 53.91 43.21 -34.29
CA GLU A 14 52.80 42.35 -34.71
C GLU A 14 52.94 40.92 -34.17
N ARG A 15 54.17 40.38 -34.15
CA ARG A 15 54.46 39.08 -33.54
C ARG A 15 54.27 39.09 -32.03
N GLY A 16 54.70 40.16 -31.35
CA GLY A 16 54.48 40.33 -29.91
C GLY A 16 53.00 40.40 -29.54
N VAL A 17 52.22 41.19 -30.30
CA VAL A 17 50.76 41.30 -30.11
C VAL A 17 50.05 39.98 -30.42
N ALA A 18 50.43 39.27 -31.48
CA ALA A 18 49.86 37.96 -31.81
C ALA A 18 50.15 36.92 -30.72
N LEU A 19 51.37 36.91 -30.17
CA LEU A 19 51.75 35.98 -29.10
C LEU A 19 51.00 36.28 -27.80
N LEU A 20 50.78 37.57 -27.49
CA LEU A 20 49.97 38.00 -26.35
C LEU A 20 48.49 37.63 -26.53
N ALA A 21 47.95 37.78 -27.75
CA ALA A 21 46.59 37.34 -28.07
C ALA A 21 46.42 35.82 -27.92
N VAL A 22 47.38 35.03 -28.42
CA VAL A 22 47.37 33.56 -28.24
C VAL A 22 47.49 33.19 -26.77
N LEU A 23 48.37 33.85 -26.01
CA LEU A 23 48.50 33.63 -24.57
C LEU A 23 47.21 33.95 -23.83
N MET A 24 46.54 35.05 -24.17
CA MET A 24 45.23 35.39 -23.62
C MET A 24 44.19 34.32 -23.93
N VAL A 25 44.13 33.81 -25.16
CA VAL A 25 43.19 32.74 -25.54
C VAL A 25 43.47 31.45 -24.76
N VAL A 26 44.74 31.05 -24.65
CA VAL A 26 45.13 29.87 -23.87
C VAL A 26 44.76 30.07 -22.39
N PHE A 27 45.05 31.24 -21.83
CA PHE A 27 44.70 31.56 -20.45
C PHE A 27 43.18 31.51 -20.22
N LEU A 28 42.38 32.13 -21.10
CA LEU A 28 40.92 32.08 -21.05
C LEU A 28 40.39 30.65 -21.18
N MET A 29 40.95 29.84 -22.08
CA MET A 29 40.60 28.42 -22.23
C MET A 29 40.95 27.61 -20.98
N THR A 30 42.09 27.88 -20.33
CA THR A 30 42.43 27.21 -19.07
C THR A 30 41.52 27.62 -17.92
N LEU A 31 41.15 28.91 -17.83
CA LEU A 31 40.17 29.37 -16.84
C LEU A 31 38.80 28.72 -17.06
N LEU A 32 38.34 28.65 -18.32
CA LEU A 32 37.09 27.99 -18.69
C LEU A 32 37.13 26.48 -18.40
N GLY A 33 38.25 25.81 -18.69
CA GLY A 33 38.44 24.40 -18.36
C GLY A 33 38.40 24.13 -16.86
N LEU A 34 39.01 25.01 -16.05
CA LEU A 34 39.00 24.89 -14.59
C LEU A 34 37.60 25.12 -14.01
N THR A 35 36.89 26.16 -14.46
CA THR A 35 35.51 26.41 -13.99
C THR A 35 34.55 25.31 -14.43
N SER A 36 34.70 24.78 -15.65
CA SER A 36 33.92 23.64 -16.12
C SER A 36 34.16 22.39 -15.27
N ALA A 37 35.41 22.09 -14.92
CA ALA A 37 35.75 20.96 -14.05
C ALA A 37 35.17 21.14 -12.62
N GLN A 38 35.19 22.36 -12.09
CA GLN A 38 34.59 22.67 -10.78
C GLN A 38 33.07 22.48 -10.80
N LEU A 39 32.38 22.97 -11.84
CA LEU A 39 30.94 22.80 -11.99
C LEU A 39 30.57 21.32 -12.13
N ALA A 40 31.29 20.56 -12.96
CA ALA A 40 31.07 19.12 -13.11
C ALA A 40 31.27 18.36 -11.77
N GLY A 41 32.28 18.75 -10.98
CA GLY A 41 32.49 18.18 -9.65
C GLY A 41 31.32 18.47 -8.69
N GLN A 42 30.79 19.69 -8.71
CA GLN A 42 29.62 20.06 -7.91
C GLN A 42 28.36 19.31 -8.35
N GLU A 43 28.11 19.23 -9.65
CA GLU A 43 26.97 18.48 -10.20
C GLU A 43 27.02 17.00 -9.81
N MET A 44 28.20 16.37 -9.83
CA MET A 44 28.36 14.98 -9.40
C MET A 44 27.97 14.78 -7.92
N ILE A 45 28.36 15.71 -7.05
CA ILE A 45 27.99 15.66 -5.61
C ILE A 45 26.48 15.82 -5.44
N ILE A 46 25.88 16.79 -6.14
CA ILE A 46 24.43 17.04 -6.10
C ILE A 46 23.66 15.83 -6.66
N ALA A 47 24.10 15.27 -7.78
CA ALA A 47 23.50 14.10 -8.39
C ALA A 47 23.58 12.87 -7.46
N GLY A 48 24.71 12.69 -6.77
CA GLY A 48 24.89 11.67 -5.75
C GLY A 48 23.91 11.84 -4.59
N ALA A 49 23.79 13.05 -4.03
CA ALA A 49 22.86 13.35 -2.96
C ALA A 49 21.38 13.12 -3.38
N LEU A 50 21.01 13.54 -4.59
CA LEU A 50 19.66 13.31 -5.14
C LEU A 50 19.38 11.82 -5.42
N HIS A 51 20.42 11.03 -5.72
CA HIS A 51 20.29 9.59 -5.88
C HIS A 51 20.09 8.89 -4.53
N GLU A 52 20.94 9.21 -3.54
CA GLU A 52 20.81 8.74 -2.15
C GLU A 52 19.45 9.11 -1.56
N GLU A 53 18.98 10.33 -1.79
CA GLU A 53 17.66 10.78 -1.35
C GLU A 53 16.52 9.93 -1.92
N ARG A 54 16.56 9.63 -3.22
CA ARG A 54 15.56 8.78 -3.86
C ARG A 54 15.61 7.35 -3.32
N LEU A 55 16.81 6.80 -3.10
CA LEU A 55 16.95 5.47 -2.51
C LEU A 55 16.39 5.41 -1.08
N ALA A 56 16.68 6.41 -0.25
CA ALA A 56 16.14 6.49 1.10
C ALA A 56 14.61 6.64 1.09
N GLN A 57 14.05 7.44 0.16
CA GLN A 57 12.61 7.58 0.00
C GLN A 57 11.95 6.28 -0.45
N HIS A 58 12.47 5.62 -1.49
CA HIS A 58 11.95 4.33 -1.94
C HIS A 58 12.04 3.26 -0.85
N ALA A 59 13.06 3.31 0.01
CA ALA A 59 13.20 2.37 1.11
C ALA A 59 12.13 2.56 2.19
N VAL A 60 11.80 3.80 2.57
CA VAL A 60 10.68 4.04 3.51
C VAL A 60 9.34 3.62 2.90
N ASP A 61 9.10 3.93 1.63
CA ASP A 61 7.85 3.58 0.94
C ASP A 61 7.69 2.05 0.86
N ALA A 62 8.73 1.34 0.40
CA ALA A 62 8.73 -0.12 0.32
C ALA A 62 8.59 -0.78 1.70
N ALA A 63 9.15 -0.17 2.74
CA ALA A 63 9.03 -0.72 4.08
C ALA A 63 7.60 -0.61 4.63
N VAL A 64 6.93 0.52 4.37
CA VAL A 64 5.52 0.70 4.71
C VAL A 64 4.64 -0.32 3.98
N ASP A 65 4.93 -0.62 2.71
CA ASP A 65 4.20 -1.64 1.95
C ASP A 65 4.36 -3.05 2.54
N VAL A 66 5.59 -3.43 2.93
CA VAL A 66 5.86 -4.72 3.57
C VAL A 66 5.10 -4.84 4.90
N VAL A 67 5.14 -3.79 5.73
CA VAL A 67 4.43 -3.77 7.02
C VAL A 67 2.91 -3.85 6.80
N THR A 68 2.39 -3.15 5.79
CA THR A 68 0.97 -3.24 5.40
C THR A 68 0.61 -4.67 5.00
N GLY A 69 1.48 -5.34 4.24
CA GLY A 69 1.32 -6.75 3.86
C GLY A 69 1.14 -7.69 5.05
N TRP A 70 1.82 -7.43 6.18
CA TRP A 70 1.70 -8.24 7.40
C TRP A 70 0.28 -8.25 7.99
N PHE A 71 -0.50 -7.18 7.78
CA PHE A 71 -1.89 -7.10 8.25
C PHE A 71 -2.88 -7.84 7.34
N HIS A 72 -2.49 -8.09 6.08
CA HIS A 72 -3.34 -8.71 5.06
C HIS A 72 -3.07 -10.21 4.90
N ASP A 73 -1.83 -10.64 5.00
CA ASP A 73 -1.44 -12.05 4.83
C ASP A 73 -0.56 -12.54 6.01
N PRO A 74 -1.09 -13.44 6.86
CA PRO A 74 -0.34 -14.05 7.95
C PRO A 74 0.95 -14.76 7.50
N ALA A 75 1.03 -15.24 6.25
CA ALA A 75 2.23 -15.90 5.72
C ALA A 75 3.39 -14.93 5.48
N LEU A 76 3.11 -13.63 5.36
CA LEU A 76 4.13 -12.58 5.19
C LEU A 76 4.67 -12.07 6.53
N VAL A 77 4.04 -12.43 7.65
CA VAL A 77 4.46 -12.01 8.99
C VAL A 77 5.79 -12.68 9.35
N PRO A 78 6.85 -11.91 9.65
CA PRO A 78 8.09 -12.49 10.12
C PRO A 78 7.91 -13.22 11.45
N HIS A 79 8.57 -14.37 11.60
CA HIS A 79 8.46 -15.25 12.78
C HIS A 79 8.85 -14.55 14.09
N ASP A 80 9.74 -13.55 14.03
CA ASP A 80 10.19 -12.80 15.21
C ASP A 80 9.16 -11.77 15.70
N ILE A 81 8.15 -11.44 14.89
CA ILE A 81 7.00 -10.66 15.34
C ILE A 81 6.03 -11.62 16.01
N ALA A 82 5.78 -11.40 17.30
CA ALA A 82 4.84 -12.22 18.05
C ALA A 82 3.53 -12.33 17.28
N SER A 83 3.12 -13.55 16.93
CA SER A 83 1.89 -13.83 16.15
C SER A 83 0.64 -13.22 16.80
N THR A 84 0.67 -13.00 18.12
CA THR A 84 -0.37 -12.32 18.88
C THR A 84 -0.46 -10.82 18.62
N PHE A 85 0.61 -10.16 18.19
CA PHE A 85 0.64 -8.71 17.92
C PHE A 85 -0.27 -8.33 16.74
N LEU A 86 -0.20 -9.10 15.66
CA LEU A 86 -1.01 -8.93 14.45
C LEU A 86 -2.29 -9.76 14.45
N ALA A 87 -2.54 -10.55 15.50
CA ALA A 87 -3.84 -11.18 15.65
C ALA A 87 -4.93 -10.11 15.83
N LYS A 88 -6.11 -10.36 15.24
CA LYS A 88 -7.31 -9.55 15.47
C LYS A 88 -7.85 -9.88 16.86
N ARG A 89 -7.66 -8.96 17.82
CA ARG A 89 -8.00 -9.17 19.24
C ARG A 89 -9.34 -8.57 19.64
N THR A 90 -9.99 -7.86 18.73
CA THR A 90 -11.19 -7.09 18.99
C THR A 90 -12.34 -7.59 18.11
N ALA A 91 -13.58 -7.34 18.51
CA ALA A 91 -14.76 -7.62 17.69
C ALA A 91 -15.32 -6.32 17.09
N ASN A 92 -15.66 -6.33 15.80
CA ASN A 92 -16.35 -5.21 15.16
C ASN A 92 -17.82 -5.13 15.60
N ALA A 93 -18.55 -4.14 15.07
CA ALA A 93 -19.98 -3.96 15.34
C ALA A 93 -20.86 -5.18 14.97
N GLN A 94 -20.36 -6.10 14.14
CA GLN A 94 -21.02 -7.34 13.73
C GLN A 94 -20.54 -8.56 14.53
N GLY A 95 -19.70 -8.38 15.55
CA GLY A 95 -19.14 -9.46 16.37
C GLY A 95 -18.02 -10.26 15.71
N ALA A 96 -17.55 -9.88 14.52
CA ALA A 96 -16.48 -10.57 13.81
C ALA A 96 -15.07 -10.09 14.27
N PRO A 97 -14.03 -10.95 14.25
CA PRO A 97 -12.67 -10.55 14.58
C PRO A 97 -12.19 -9.38 13.72
N SER A 98 -11.66 -8.35 14.39
CA SER A 98 -11.26 -7.07 13.82
C SER A 98 -10.07 -6.48 14.58
N TYR A 99 -9.37 -5.55 13.93
CA TYR A 99 -8.36 -4.68 14.56
C TYR A 99 -8.97 -3.45 15.23
N VAL A 100 -10.23 -3.15 14.90
CA VAL A 100 -10.97 -1.97 15.37
C VAL A 100 -12.26 -2.43 16.03
N ASP A 101 -12.59 -1.86 17.19
CA ASP A 101 -13.82 -2.17 17.93
C ASP A 101 -15.08 -1.59 17.27
N ALA A 102 -16.24 -1.92 17.84
CA ALA A 102 -17.53 -1.39 17.41
C ALA A 102 -17.64 0.15 17.52
N GLN A 103 -16.78 0.78 18.31
CA GLN A 103 -16.71 2.23 18.52
C GLN A 103 -15.64 2.91 17.64
N GLY A 104 -14.96 2.17 16.76
CA GLY A 104 -13.93 2.71 15.88
C GLY A 104 -12.56 2.88 16.56
N ARG A 105 -12.31 2.29 17.72
CA ARG A 105 -11.02 2.36 18.41
C ARG A 105 -10.12 1.22 17.96
N SER A 106 -8.88 1.56 17.65
CA SER A 106 -7.86 0.58 17.30
C SER A 106 -7.45 -0.28 18.50
N GLN A 107 -7.07 -1.54 18.24
CA GLN A 107 -6.38 -2.41 19.19
C GLN A 107 -4.93 -1.97 19.48
N PHE A 108 -4.37 -1.07 18.68
CA PHE A 108 -3.06 -0.45 18.86
C PHE A 108 -3.26 0.86 19.64
N ILE A 109 -2.62 0.96 20.80
CA ILE A 109 -2.85 2.03 21.79
C ILE A 109 -1.58 2.82 22.11
N GLY A 110 -0.43 2.36 21.63
CA GLY A 110 0.85 3.01 21.81
C GLY A 110 0.88 4.39 21.19
N THR A 111 1.92 5.14 21.54
CA THR A 111 2.17 6.49 21.02
C THR A 111 3.49 6.53 20.24
N ALA A 112 3.80 7.64 19.59
CA ALA A 112 5.09 7.80 18.91
C ALA A 112 6.28 7.63 19.88
N GLU A 113 6.13 8.07 21.14
CA GLU A 113 7.16 7.97 22.19
C GLU A 113 7.22 6.58 22.84
N GLN A 114 6.06 5.94 22.99
CA GLN A 114 5.95 4.58 23.54
C GLN A 114 5.14 3.71 22.57
N PRO A 115 5.77 3.24 21.47
CA PRO A 115 5.08 2.50 20.43
C PRO A 115 4.74 1.08 20.89
N ASP A 116 3.70 0.49 20.30
CA ASP A 116 3.32 -0.90 20.58
C ASP A 116 4.37 -1.88 20.02
N LEU A 117 5.06 -1.49 18.95
CA LEU A 117 6.17 -2.24 18.33
C LEU A 117 7.29 -1.28 17.95
N VAL A 118 8.53 -1.65 18.25
CA VAL A 118 9.72 -0.91 17.83
C VAL A 118 10.86 -1.85 17.45
N PHE A 119 11.44 -1.60 16.28
CA PHE A 119 12.71 -2.15 15.86
C PHE A 119 13.66 -1.01 15.53
N ASP A 120 14.86 -1.07 16.08
CA ASP A 120 15.88 -0.05 15.98
C ASP A 120 17.19 -0.71 15.53
N ALA A 121 17.68 -0.31 14.34
CA ALA A 121 18.92 -0.83 13.77
C ALA A 121 20.17 -0.42 14.58
N ALA A 122 20.04 0.49 15.56
CA ALA A 122 21.10 0.70 16.55
C ALA A 122 21.37 -0.55 17.41
N VAL A 123 20.39 -1.47 17.52
CA VAL A 123 20.54 -2.75 18.20
C VAL A 123 20.99 -3.81 17.18
N PRO A 124 22.19 -4.41 17.30
CA PRO A 124 22.73 -5.30 16.25
C PRO A 124 21.87 -6.52 15.92
N ALA A 125 21.13 -7.06 16.91
CA ALA A 125 20.21 -8.16 16.67
C ALA A 125 19.03 -7.73 15.77
N GLN A 126 18.48 -6.54 15.99
CA GLN A 126 17.37 -6.00 15.22
C GLN A 126 17.83 -5.48 13.85
N ASP A 127 19.06 -4.94 13.76
CA ASP A 127 19.66 -4.56 12.48
C ASP A 127 19.74 -5.75 11.51
N ARG A 128 20.07 -6.95 11.99
CA ARG A 128 20.04 -8.16 11.15
C ARG A 128 18.62 -8.49 10.69
N LEU A 129 17.63 -8.40 11.57
CA LEU A 129 16.23 -8.66 11.19
C LEU A 129 15.76 -7.67 10.11
N LEU A 130 16.11 -6.40 10.24
CA LEU A 130 15.71 -5.35 9.30
C LEU A 130 16.50 -5.45 7.98
N ASN A 131 17.83 -5.54 8.05
CA ASN A 131 18.74 -5.21 6.94
C ASN A 131 19.62 -6.37 6.46
N ASP A 132 19.54 -7.58 7.03
CA ASP A 132 20.34 -8.70 6.53
C ASP A 132 20.03 -8.96 5.03
N PRO A 133 21.04 -8.94 4.14
CA PRO A 133 20.80 -9.06 2.70
C PRO A 133 20.22 -10.40 2.25
N LEU A 134 20.32 -11.45 3.07
CA LEU A 134 19.88 -12.79 2.75
C LEU A 134 18.58 -13.14 3.48
N THR A 135 18.49 -12.82 4.77
CA THR A 135 17.39 -13.24 5.65
C THR A 135 16.53 -12.10 6.17
N GLY A 136 16.95 -10.84 5.99
CA GLY A 136 16.25 -9.68 6.51
C GLY A 136 14.87 -9.48 5.87
N TRP A 137 14.00 -8.77 6.60
CA TRP A 137 12.64 -8.48 6.13
C TRP A 137 12.66 -7.57 4.91
N PHE A 138 13.62 -6.64 4.86
CA PHE A 138 13.80 -5.69 3.77
C PHE A 138 14.95 -6.06 2.82
N ARG A 139 15.26 -7.37 2.71
CA ARG A 139 16.33 -7.89 1.82
C ARG A 139 16.18 -7.48 0.34
N SER A 140 14.96 -7.15 -0.09
CA SER A 140 14.69 -6.61 -1.44
C SER A 140 15.47 -5.33 -1.76
N LEU A 141 15.87 -4.57 -0.73
CA LEU A 141 16.68 -3.37 -0.86
C LEU A 141 18.14 -3.67 -1.27
N LYS A 142 18.60 -4.94 -1.17
CA LYS A 142 19.94 -5.40 -1.58
C LYS A 142 21.09 -4.53 -1.05
N GLY A 143 20.93 -3.93 0.13
CA GLY A 143 21.93 -3.04 0.75
C GLY A 143 22.05 -1.66 0.10
N LEU A 144 21.19 -1.30 -0.87
CA LEU A 144 21.15 0.04 -1.48
C LEU A 144 20.66 1.10 -0.48
N ALA A 145 19.80 0.68 0.44
CA ALA A 145 19.31 1.48 1.55
C ALA A 145 19.16 0.58 2.77
N ARG A 146 19.12 1.20 3.96
CA ARG A 146 18.99 0.51 5.24
C ARG A 146 17.80 1.08 6.00
N ILE A 147 16.96 0.21 6.54
CA ILE A 147 15.93 0.61 7.50
C ILE A 147 16.59 0.83 8.85
N LEU A 148 16.50 2.05 9.36
CA LEU A 148 17.13 2.47 10.60
C LEU A 148 16.19 2.28 11.79
N LYS A 149 14.90 2.54 11.60
CA LYS A 149 13.90 2.40 12.66
C LYS A 149 12.53 2.08 12.07
N LEU A 150 11.81 1.18 12.72
CA LEU A 150 10.43 0.84 12.41
C LEU A 150 9.63 0.92 13.70
N ARG A 151 8.54 1.69 13.70
CA ARG A 151 7.60 1.82 14.82
C ARG A 151 6.19 1.53 14.34
N VAL A 152 5.40 0.85 15.16
CA VAL A 152 3.96 0.71 14.97
C VAL A 152 3.27 1.10 16.27
N TYR A 153 2.29 1.99 16.17
CA TYR A 153 1.58 2.52 17.34
C TYR A 153 0.14 2.93 16.99
N GLY A 154 -0.63 3.39 17.97
CA GLY A 154 -2.02 3.79 17.77
C GLY A 154 -2.19 4.92 16.74
N PRO A 155 -3.33 4.98 16.04
CA PRO A 155 -3.64 6.08 15.14
C PRO A 155 -3.99 7.36 15.91
N THR A 156 -3.75 8.52 15.31
CA THR A 156 -4.19 9.82 15.85
C THR A 156 -5.67 10.09 15.57
N ARG A 157 -6.22 9.48 14.51
CA ARG A 157 -7.62 9.61 14.12
C ARG A 157 -8.43 8.36 14.47
N PRO A 158 -9.67 8.52 14.98
CA PRO A 158 -10.59 7.40 15.18
C PRO A 158 -10.92 6.67 13.87
N GLY A 159 -11.17 5.37 13.95
CA GLY A 159 -11.56 4.52 12.81
C GLY A 159 -10.40 3.98 11.97
N LEU A 160 -9.16 4.32 12.32
CA LEU A 160 -7.96 3.82 11.65
C LEU A 160 -7.37 2.60 12.38
N LEU A 161 -6.55 1.84 11.67
CA LEU A 161 -5.92 0.62 12.16
C LEU A 161 -4.70 0.95 13.02
N CYS A 162 -3.65 1.57 12.50
CA CYS A 162 -2.47 1.96 13.28
C CYS A 162 -1.68 3.03 12.54
N THR A 163 -0.67 3.59 13.20
CA THR A 163 0.37 4.38 12.56
C THR A 163 1.62 3.52 12.39
N VAL A 164 2.13 3.44 11.16
CA VAL A 164 3.43 2.86 10.84
C VAL A 164 4.39 3.99 10.56
N GLU A 165 5.50 4.02 11.28
CA GLU A 165 6.55 4.98 11.06
C GLU A 165 7.87 4.27 10.75
N VAL A 166 8.47 4.65 9.62
CA VAL A 166 9.73 4.06 9.14
C VAL A 166 10.74 5.16 8.90
N MET A 167 11.95 4.94 9.40
CA MET A 167 13.13 5.71 9.06
C MET A 167 14.11 4.84 8.27
N ALA A 168 14.57 5.32 7.12
CA ALA A 168 15.57 4.65 6.29
C ALA A 168 16.71 5.59 5.91
N GLY A 169 17.90 5.03 5.70
CA GLY A 169 19.10 5.75 5.29
C GLY A 169 19.73 5.15 4.03
N ALA A 170 20.24 6.02 3.16
CA ALA A 170 21.06 5.67 2.02
C ALA A 170 22.24 6.65 1.94
N GLY A 171 23.47 6.15 2.01
CA GLY A 171 24.67 6.99 2.09
C GLY A 171 24.62 7.95 3.28
N ARG A 172 24.55 9.26 3.01
CA ARG A 172 24.49 10.32 4.04
C ARG A 172 23.07 10.85 4.25
N VAL A 173 22.10 10.39 3.48
CA VAL A 173 20.72 10.87 3.53
C VAL A 173 19.87 9.92 4.37
N THR A 174 19.06 10.51 5.26
CA THR A 174 18.04 9.81 6.05
C THR A 174 16.66 10.37 5.71
N LYS A 175 15.69 9.49 5.53
CA LYS A 175 14.27 9.82 5.34
C LYS A 175 13.43 9.12 6.39
N SER A 176 12.34 9.78 6.79
CA SER A 176 11.35 9.23 7.70
C SER A 176 9.96 9.49 7.16
N VAL A 177 9.10 8.49 7.24
CA VAL A 177 7.68 8.57 6.85
C VAL A 177 6.85 7.99 7.97
N ALA A 178 5.78 8.69 8.35
CA ALA A 178 4.72 8.19 9.22
C ALA A 178 3.43 8.11 8.41
N MET A 179 2.81 6.92 8.37
CA MET A 179 1.59 6.65 7.63
C MET A 179 0.54 6.03 8.55
N GLU A 180 -0.68 6.56 8.53
CA GLU A 180 -1.81 5.96 9.22
C GLU A 180 -2.55 4.99 8.29
N LEU A 181 -2.64 3.72 8.70
CA LEU A 181 -3.32 2.68 7.97
C LEU A 181 -4.83 2.72 8.24
N GLY A 182 -5.64 2.70 7.18
CA GLY A 182 -7.09 2.58 7.30
C GLY A 182 -7.52 1.15 7.62
N ALA A 183 -8.55 1.00 8.45
CA ALA A 183 -9.20 -0.30 8.68
C ALA A 183 -10.37 -0.45 7.69
N TYR A 184 -10.10 -0.70 6.41
CA TYR A 184 -11.19 -1.03 5.48
C TYR A 184 -11.65 -2.46 5.76
N ALA A 185 -12.65 -2.60 6.63
CA ALA A 185 -13.28 -3.87 6.90
C ALA A 185 -14.16 -4.26 5.71
N ILE A 186 -13.57 -4.93 4.71
CA ILE A 186 -14.37 -5.74 3.79
C ILE A 186 -15.04 -6.81 4.68
N PRO A 187 -16.38 -6.84 4.77
CA PRO A 187 -17.04 -7.84 5.58
C PRO A 187 -16.59 -9.23 5.12
N SER A 188 -16.23 -10.10 6.06
CA SER A 188 -16.02 -11.51 5.75
C SER A 188 -17.26 -12.04 5.03
N LEU A 189 -17.05 -12.66 3.88
CA LEU A 189 -18.09 -13.43 3.20
C LEU A 189 -18.33 -14.68 4.04
N HIS A 190 -19.48 -14.73 4.71
CA HIS A 190 -19.88 -15.90 5.52
C HIS A 190 -20.72 -16.89 4.71
N ALA A 191 -21.03 -16.53 3.47
CA ALA A 191 -21.91 -17.25 2.59
C ALA A 191 -21.45 -17.03 1.13
N PRO A 192 -21.61 -18.02 0.25
CA PRO A 192 -21.35 -17.87 -1.19
C PRO A 192 -22.07 -16.66 -1.80
N ILE A 193 -23.25 -16.33 -1.28
CA ILE A 193 -23.98 -15.12 -1.64
C ILE A 193 -24.40 -14.38 -0.39
N GLN A 194 -24.00 -13.11 -0.31
CA GLN A 194 -24.32 -12.24 0.79
C GLN A 194 -24.75 -10.86 0.27
N THR A 195 -25.97 -10.46 0.61
CA THR A 195 -26.56 -9.19 0.15
C THR A 195 -27.12 -8.36 1.31
N GLY A 196 -27.16 -7.04 1.14
CA GLY A 196 -27.75 -6.12 2.10
C GLY A 196 -29.28 -6.22 2.15
N ALA A 197 -29.92 -6.41 0.99
CA ALA A 197 -31.35 -6.67 0.85
C ALA A 197 -31.58 -7.55 -0.39
N LEU A 198 -32.68 -8.29 -0.43
CA LEU A 198 -33.06 -9.10 -1.57
C LEU A 198 -34.32 -8.50 -2.20
N GLY A 199 -34.24 -7.97 -3.41
CA GLY A 199 -35.33 -7.17 -3.99
C GLY A 199 -35.45 -5.79 -3.35
N SER A 200 -36.54 -5.08 -3.65
CA SER A 200 -36.82 -3.74 -3.13
C SER A 200 -38.33 -3.46 -3.10
N ASP A 201 -38.76 -2.64 -2.14
CA ASP A 201 -40.14 -2.11 -2.02
C ASP A 201 -40.41 -0.90 -2.93
N VAL A 202 -39.43 -0.46 -3.70
CA VAL A 202 -39.60 0.72 -4.58
C VAL A 202 -40.55 0.36 -5.72
N GLU A 203 -41.56 1.21 -5.92
CA GLU A 203 -42.56 1.06 -6.99
C GLU A 203 -41.86 0.96 -8.36
N GLY A 204 -42.14 -0.14 -9.10
CA GLY A 204 -41.49 -0.45 -10.37
C GLY A 204 -40.18 -1.28 -10.27
N SER A 205 -39.71 -1.59 -9.06
CA SER A 205 -38.57 -2.49 -8.86
C SER A 205 -38.98 -3.95 -9.02
N ARG A 206 -38.05 -4.79 -9.50
CA ARG A 206 -38.29 -6.23 -9.62
C ARG A 206 -38.17 -6.90 -8.25
N PRO A 207 -39.07 -7.83 -7.91
CA PRO A 207 -38.92 -8.67 -6.74
C PRO A 207 -37.57 -9.41 -6.77
N GLY A 208 -37.01 -9.65 -5.59
CA GLY A 208 -35.84 -10.50 -5.43
C GLY A 208 -36.15 -11.94 -5.81
N SER A 209 -35.14 -12.67 -6.28
CA SER A 209 -35.26 -14.11 -6.58
C SER A 209 -34.08 -14.87 -5.99
N VAL A 210 -34.34 -16.08 -5.51
CA VAL A 210 -33.31 -17.02 -5.04
C VAL A 210 -32.94 -17.92 -6.22
N THR A 211 -31.70 -17.81 -6.70
CA THR A 211 -31.21 -18.53 -7.89
C THR A 211 -30.06 -19.49 -7.59
N ALA A 212 -29.55 -19.50 -6.36
CA ALA A 212 -28.45 -20.34 -5.95
C ALA A 212 -28.93 -21.73 -5.50
N HIS A 213 -28.22 -22.76 -5.94
CA HIS A 213 -28.51 -24.18 -5.68
C HIS A 213 -27.50 -24.87 -4.74
N TRP A 214 -26.57 -24.10 -4.16
CA TRP A 214 -25.59 -24.64 -3.22
C TRP A 214 -25.09 -23.57 -2.24
N GLY A 215 -25.00 -23.98 -0.97
CA GLY A 215 -24.51 -23.15 0.12
C GLY A 215 -25.48 -22.08 0.58
N ASP A 216 -25.03 -21.33 1.57
CA ASP A 216 -25.86 -20.36 2.27
C ASP A 216 -26.11 -19.11 1.42
N LEU A 217 -27.33 -18.57 1.49
CA LEU A 217 -27.67 -17.23 1.02
C LEU A 217 -28.01 -16.38 2.25
N VAL A 218 -27.21 -15.35 2.51
CA VAL A 218 -27.41 -14.45 3.65
C VAL A 218 -27.91 -13.10 3.15
N VAL A 219 -29.12 -12.73 3.56
CA VAL A 219 -29.73 -11.42 3.36
C VAL A 219 -29.68 -10.67 4.70
N ARG A 220 -28.86 -9.63 4.81
CA ARG A 220 -28.67 -8.92 6.09
C ARG A 220 -29.88 -8.06 6.50
N GLY A 221 -30.62 -7.55 5.53
CA GLY A 221 -31.80 -6.71 5.72
C GLY A 221 -33.09 -7.41 5.28
N HIS A 222 -34.05 -6.63 4.79
CA HIS A 222 -35.34 -7.14 4.34
C HIS A 222 -35.24 -7.90 3.01
N ALA A 223 -36.15 -8.86 2.82
CA ALA A 223 -36.32 -9.57 1.57
C ALA A 223 -37.72 -9.27 0.99
N TYR A 224 -37.75 -8.69 -0.21
CA TYR A 224 -38.95 -8.40 -1.00
C TYR A 224 -39.04 -9.41 -2.12
N LEU A 225 -39.88 -10.41 -1.94
CA LEU A 225 -40.03 -11.54 -2.85
C LEU A 225 -41.37 -11.47 -3.56
N SER A 226 -41.47 -12.08 -4.74
CA SER A 226 -42.72 -12.13 -5.48
C SER A 226 -43.75 -12.98 -4.74
N ARG A 227 -43.43 -14.26 -4.50
CA ARG A 227 -44.33 -15.24 -3.89
C ARG A 227 -43.55 -16.23 -3.01
N ALA A 228 -44.24 -16.88 -2.09
CA ALA A 228 -43.63 -17.85 -1.18
C ALA A 228 -43.22 -19.16 -1.87
N ASP A 229 -43.95 -19.59 -2.90
CA ASP A 229 -43.66 -20.77 -3.72
C ASP A 229 -42.40 -20.62 -4.60
N GLU A 230 -41.89 -19.40 -4.71
CA GLU A 230 -40.65 -19.10 -5.40
C GLU A 230 -39.39 -19.28 -4.54
N ILE A 231 -39.55 -19.45 -3.22
CA ILE A 231 -38.45 -19.78 -2.32
C ILE A 231 -38.24 -21.30 -2.36
N PRO A 232 -37.03 -21.80 -2.66
CA PRO A 232 -36.77 -23.23 -2.62
C PRO A 232 -36.95 -23.77 -1.20
N ALA A 233 -37.79 -24.80 -1.07
CA ALA A 233 -37.97 -25.49 0.20
C ALA A 233 -36.78 -26.43 0.44
N LYS A 234 -36.17 -26.33 1.63
CA LYS A 234 -35.07 -27.22 1.99
C LYS A 234 -35.60 -28.63 2.26
N SER A 235 -35.14 -29.61 1.47
CA SER A 235 -35.58 -31.00 1.54
C SER A 235 -34.40 -31.95 1.36
N SER A 236 -34.20 -32.87 2.32
CA SER A 236 -33.15 -33.90 2.21
C SER A 236 -33.43 -34.92 1.10
N LEU A 237 -34.70 -34.99 0.65
CA LEU A 237 -35.15 -35.86 -0.44
C LEU A 237 -35.09 -35.19 -1.82
N ALA A 238 -34.75 -33.89 -1.89
CA ALA A 238 -34.63 -33.16 -3.14
C ALA A 238 -33.64 -33.88 -4.09
N SER A 239 -34.06 -34.04 -5.34
CA SER A 239 -33.27 -34.72 -6.38
C SER A 239 -32.23 -33.78 -6.98
N VAL A 240 -31.03 -34.29 -7.23
CA VAL A 240 -29.94 -33.53 -7.85
C VAL A 240 -30.07 -33.63 -9.36
N THR A 241 -30.78 -32.70 -9.98
CA THR A 241 -31.08 -32.75 -11.42
C THR A 241 -30.19 -31.85 -12.28
N GLY A 242 -29.49 -30.89 -11.67
CA GLY A 242 -28.69 -29.88 -12.39
C GLY A 242 -29.54 -28.86 -13.18
N GLN A 243 -30.87 -28.89 -13.01
CA GLN A 243 -31.79 -27.92 -13.61
C GLN A 243 -31.89 -26.66 -12.76
N SER A 244 -32.15 -25.52 -13.39
CA SER A 244 -32.38 -24.26 -12.69
C SER A 244 -33.75 -24.24 -11.99
N TYR A 245 -33.92 -23.46 -10.91
CA TYR A 245 -35.23 -23.25 -10.28
C TYR A 245 -36.32 -22.69 -11.22
N ALA A 246 -35.93 -22.10 -12.35
CA ALA A 246 -36.87 -21.63 -13.35
C ALA A 246 -37.52 -22.78 -14.15
N GLU A 247 -36.86 -23.92 -14.22
CA GLU A 247 -37.29 -25.11 -14.97
C GLU A 247 -37.96 -26.16 -14.08
N MET A 248 -37.86 -26.00 -12.75
CA MET A 248 -38.43 -26.92 -11.77
C MET A 248 -39.90 -26.59 -11.48
N GLY A 249 -40.76 -27.61 -11.53
CA GLY A 249 -42.18 -27.47 -11.15
C GLY A 249 -42.40 -27.26 -9.66
N TYR A 250 -41.51 -27.79 -8.81
CA TYR A 250 -41.43 -27.50 -7.38
C TYR A 250 -39.99 -27.16 -7.04
N ARG A 251 -39.76 -25.98 -6.46
CA ARG A 251 -38.44 -25.55 -6.04
C ARG A 251 -38.13 -26.23 -4.71
N GLU A 252 -37.37 -27.32 -4.77
CA GLU A 252 -36.80 -27.97 -3.59
C GLU A 252 -35.29 -28.06 -3.75
N ASP A 253 -34.55 -27.85 -2.66
CA ASP A 253 -33.09 -27.94 -2.68
C ASP A 253 -32.57 -28.65 -1.43
N ARG A 254 -31.46 -29.36 -1.58
CA ARG A 254 -30.84 -30.12 -0.49
C ARG A 254 -29.82 -29.31 0.28
N TRP A 255 -29.20 -28.33 -0.37
CA TRP A 255 -27.94 -27.72 0.04
C TRP A 255 -28.03 -26.22 0.27
N VAL A 256 -29.17 -25.60 -0.03
CA VAL A 256 -29.38 -24.17 0.18
C VAL A 256 -29.99 -23.90 1.54
N ASP A 257 -29.35 -23.03 2.30
CA ASP A 257 -29.87 -22.42 3.52
C ASP A 257 -30.08 -20.92 3.30
N LEU A 258 -31.26 -20.42 3.66
CA LEU A 258 -31.60 -19.00 3.51
C LEU A 258 -31.69 -18.34 4.89
N TRP A 259 -30.82 -17.37 5.12
CA TRP A 259 -30.78 -16.60 6.36
C TRP A 259 -31.17 -15.15 6.07
N ILE A 260 -32.29 -14.71 6.64
CA ILE A 260 -32.80 -13.34 6.46
C ILE A 260 -32.76 -12.64 7.81
N GLY A 261 -31.97 -11.56 7.89
CA GLY A 261 -31.80 -10.77 9.11
C GLY A 261 -32.94 -9.78 9.37
N GLY A 262 -33.69 -9.40 8.33
CA GLY A 262 -34.87 -8.54 8.43
C GLY A 262 -36.19 -9.29 8.20
N GLU A 263 -37.25 -8.53 7.95
CA GLU A 263 -38.57 -9.08 7.60
C GLU A 263 -38.64 -9.54 6.14
N VAL A 264 -39.52 -10.52 5.88
CA VAL A 264 -39.82 -11.04 4.54
C VAL A 264 -41.17 -10.49 4.10
N PHE A 265 -41.17 -9.80 2.95
CA PHE A 265 -42.35 -9.25 2.32
C PHE A 265 -42.64 -10.00 1.04
N PHE A 266 -43.91 -10.32 0.82
CA PHE A 266 -44.40 -10.92 -0.41
C PHE A 266 -45.28 -9.93 -1.15
N PHE A 267 -45.03 -9.73 -2.44
CA PHE A 267 -45.89 -8.90 -3.27
C PHE A 267 -47.31 -9.52 -3.35
N SER A 268 -48.32 -8.74 -2.99
CA SER A 268 -49.74 -9.14 -3.00
C SER A 268 -50.54 -8.53 -4.17
N GLY A 269 -49.85 -8.11 -5.24
CA GLY A 269 -50.48 -7.57 -6.46
C GLY A 269 -51.17 -8.64 -7.32
N PRO A 270 -52.18 -8.26 -8.13
CA PRO A 270 -52.84 -9.19 -9.04
C PRO A 270 -51.87 -9.69 -10.12
N ILE A 271 -51.99 -10.97 -10.46
CA ILE A 271 -51.20 -11.71 -11.45
C ILE A 271 -51.36 -11.09 -12.84
#